data_AF-A0A2S2QNE7-F1
#
_entry.id   AF-A0A2S2QNE7-F1
#
_cell.length_a   1.000
_cell.length_b   1.000
_cell.length_c   1.000
_cell.angle_alpha   90.00
_cell.angle_beta   90.00
_cell.angle_gamma   90.00
#
_symmetry.space_group_name_H-M   'P 1'
#
loop_
_entity.id
_entity.type
_entity.pdbx_description
1 polymer ?
#
loop_
_entity_poly.entity_id
_entity_poly.type
_entity_poly.pdbx_seq_one_letter_code
_entity_poly.pdbx_strand_id
1 'polypeptide(L)'
;NQSTDEVFMSAQEAVGAHRDTQGYWLANLDFLAKEDPAKCPKNCGRSYKGTHRKKVLRRHLVYECGVERKFMCNICFRRFSQKYYLSTHMGTVHRMPMN
;
A
#
# COMPACT_ATOMS: atom_id res chain seq x y z
N ASN A 1 -37.70 14.68 16.30
CA ASN A 1 -37.18 13.30 16.22
C ASN A 1 -36.55 13.16 14.85
N GLN A 2 -35.31 13.64 14.70
CA GLN A 2 -34.60 13.73 13.42
C GLN A 2 -33.82 12.43 13.19
N SER A 3 -33.94 11.93 11.96
CA SER A 3 -33.51 10.64 11.45
C SER A 3 -31.99 10.47 11.46
N THR A 4 -31.50 9.44 12.16
CA THR A 4 -30.08 9.08 12.22
C THR A 4 -29.61 8.21 11.04
N ASP A 5 -30.41 8.05 9.99
CA ASP A 5 -30.11 7.13 8.89
C ASP A 5 -29.40 7.78 7.68
N GLU A 6 -29.02 9.05 7.76
CA GLU A 6 -28.24 9.71 6.69
C GLU A 6 -26.71 9.49 6.83
N VAL A 7 -26.25 8.82 7.90
CA VAL A 7 -24.81 8.61 8.15
C VAL A 7 -24.25 7.38 7.40
N PHE A 8 -25.08 6.62 6.68
CA PHE A 8 -24.65 5.41 5.95
C PHE A 8 -24.53 5.58 4.43
N MET A 9 -24.34 6.81 3.93
CA MET A 9 -24.14 7.07 2.49
C MET A 9 -22.98 8.02 2.19
N SER A 10 -21.75 7.70 2.62
CA SER A 10 -20.57 8.48 2.16
C SER A 10 -19.21 7.82 2.40
N ALA A 11 -19.09 6.48 2.30
CA ALA A 11 -17.78 5.82 2.47
C ALA A 11 -17.39 4.82 1.38
N GLN A 12 -18.11 4.72 0.26
CA GLN A 12 -17.73 3.83 -0.84
C GLN A 12 -17.39 4.55 -2.16
N GLU A 13 -17.52 5.88 -2.23
CA GLU A 13 -17.32 6.65 -3.48
C GLU A 13 -16.00 7.43 -3.54
N ALA A 14 -14.92 6.93 -2.93
CA ALA A 14 -13.60 7.58 -2.99
C ALA A 14 -12.47 6.66 -3.47
N VAL A 15 -12.77 5.72 -4.39
CA VAL A 15 -11.73 4.88 -5.04
C VAL A 15 -11.42 5.32 -6.48
N GLY A 16 -11.91 6.49 -6.90
CA GLY A 16 -12.02 6.86 -8.31
C GLY A 16 -10.83 7.57 -8.98
N ALA A 17 -9.86 8.15 -8.27
CA ALA A 17 -8.91 9.09 -8.89
C ALA A 17 -7.42 8.68 -8.88
N HIS A 18 -7.04 7.55 -8.28
CA HIS A 18 -5.62 7.12 -8.20
C HIS A 18 -5.20 6.06 -9.24
N ARG A 19 -6.11 5.69 -10.15
CA ARG A 19 -5.95 4.52 -11.03
C ARG A 19 -5.25 4.83 -12.36
N ASP A 20 -5.33 6.06 -12.83
CA ASP A 20 -4.81 6.53 -14.13
C ASP A 20 -3.28 6.54 -14.19
N THR A 21 -2.61 7.04 -13.14
CA THR A 21 -1.15 7.11 -13.11
C THR A 21 -0.53 5.74 -12.76
N GLN A 22 -1.19 4.93 -11.92
CA GLN A 22 -0.71 3.59 -11.58
C GLN A 22 -0.71 2.65 -12.81
N GLY A 23 -1.75 2.74 -13.65
CA GLY A 23 -1.86 1.94 -14.87
C GLY A 23 -0.66 2.14 -15.81
N TYR A 24 -0.24 3.40 -15.99
CA TYR A 24 0.92 3.73 -16.83
C TYR A 24 2.22 3.07 -16.35
N TRP A 25 2.52 3.13 -15.05
CA TRP A 25 3.75 2.52 -14.52
C TRP A 25 3.71 0.98 -14.54
N LEU A 26 2.52 0.39 -14.34
CA LEU A 26 2.34 -1.06 -14.40
C LEU A 26 2.51 -1.60 -15.82
N ALA A 27 2.06 -0.85 -16.83
CA ALA A 27 2.27 -1.19 -18.24
C ALA A 27 3.75 -1.12 -18.64
N ASN A 28 4.51 -0.17 -18.09
CA ASN A 28 5.93 0.03 -18.40
C ASN A 28 6.89 -0.66 -17.41
N LEU A 29 6.39 -1.62 -16.63
CA LEU A 29 7.16 -2.21 -15.52
C LEU A 29 8.43 -2.93 -15.98
N ASP A 30 8.41 -3.54 -17.17
CA ASP A 30 9.60 -4.18 -17.76
C ASP A 30 10.74 -3.19 -18.01
N PHE A 31 10.42 -2.02 -18.57
CA PHE A 31 11.38 -0.94 -18.78
C PHE A 31 11.88 -0.37 -17.44
N LEU A 32 10.97 -0.08 -16.51
CA LEU A 32 11.32 0.48 -15.19
C LEU A 32 12.18 -0.45 -14.34
N ALA A 33 12.05 -1.76 -14.54
CA ALA A 33 12.82 -2.77 -13.82
C ALA A 33 14.07 -3.22 -14.59
N LYS A 34 14.39 -2.63 -15.75
CA LYS A 34 15.54 -3.00 -16.57
C LYS A 34 16.86 -2.82 -15.82
N GLU A 35 17.05 -1.63 -15.26
CA GLU A 35 18.27 -1.29 -14.52
C GLU A 35 18.30 -1.92 -13.12
N ASP A 36 19.51 -2.16 -12.61
CA ASP A 36 19.75 -2.60 -11.24
C ASP A 36 20.65 -1.57 -10.53
N PRO A 37 20.14 -0.78 -9.57
CA PRO A 37 18.81 -0.86 -8.94
C PRO A 37 17.68 -0.25 -9.78
N ALA A 38 16.52 -0.90 -9.79
CA ALA A 38 15.27 -0.36 -10.33
C ALA A 38 14.72 0.71 -9.39
N LYS A 39 14.65 1.96 -9.86
CA LYS A 39 14.20 3.12 -9.07
C LYS A 39 12.69 3.34 -9.21
N CYS A 40 12.06 3.82 -8.15
CA CYS A 40 10.64 4.15 -8.21
C CYS A 40 10.41 5.39 -9.10
N PRO A 41 9.52 5.32 -10.12
CA PRO A 41 9.24 6.44 -11.02
C PRO A 41 8.51 7.62 -10.36
N LYS A 42 7.84 7.39 -9.23
CA LYS A 42 7.15 8.44 -8.45
C LYS A 42 8.10 9.29 -7.60
N ASN A 43 9.42 9.15 -7.81
CA ASN A 43 10.47 9.89 -7.10
C ASN A 43 10.39 9.81 -5.56
N CYS A 44 9.91 8.67 -5.02
CA CYS A 44 9.78 8.46 -3.57
C CYS A 44 11.08 8.06 -2.86
N GLY A 45 12.22 8.07 -3.58
CA GLY A 45 13.54 7.68 -3.08
C GLY A 45 13.80 6.18 -2.93
N ARG A 46 12.80 5.31 -3.17
CA ARG A 46 12.99 3.85 -3.09
C ARG A 46 13.60 3.26 -4.35
N SER A 47 14.45 2.25 -4.16
CA SER A 47 15.04 1.47 -5.24
C SER A 47 15.20 0.00 -4.86
N TYR A 48 15.21 -0.89 -5.84
CA TYR A 48 15.15 -2.34 -5.66
C TYR A 48 16.21 -3.04 -6.51
N LYS A 49 16.97 -3.94 -5.88
CA LYS A 49 18.08 -4.66 -6.51
C LYS A 49 17.77 -6.14 -6.77
N GLY A 50 18.51 -6.74 -7.69
CA GLY A 50 18.51 -8.19 -7.93
C GLY A 50 17.35 -8.70 -8.79
N THR A 51 17.24 -10.03 -8.88
CA THR A 51 16.32 -10.75 -9.78
C THR A 51 14.83 -10.51 -9.46
N HIS A 52 14.50 -10.19 -8.20
CA HIS A 52 13.13 -9.94 -7.77
C HIS A 52 12.70 -8.47 -7.86
N ARG A 53 13.58 -7.56 -8.30
CA ARG A 53 13.30 -6.11 -8.30
C ARG A 53 12.02 -5.74 -9.02
N LYS A 54 11.70 -6.37 -10.16
CA LYS A 54 10.45 -6.16 -10.90
C LYS A 54 9.21 -6.44 -10.05
N LYS A 55 9.19 -7.59 -9.36
CA LYS A 55 8.08 -8.01 -8.49
C LYS A 55 7.92 -7.06 -7.31
N VAL A 56 9.04 -6.66 -6.71
CA VAL A 56 9.03 -5.75 -5.55
C VAL A 56 8.58 -4.34 -5.97
N LEU A 57 9.07 -3.82 -7.10
CA LEU A 57 8.67 -2.52 -7.64
C LEU A 57 7.18 -2.49 -7.98
N ARG A 58 6.63 -3.56 -8.56
CA ARG A 58 5.17 -3.69 -8.78
C ARG A 58 4.40 -3.54 -7.47
N ARG A 59 4.74 -4.34 -6.46
CA ARG A 59 4.08 -4.30 -5.14
C ARG A 59 4.16 -2.90 -4.53
N HIS A 60 5.32 -2.28 -4.61
CA HIS A 60 5.55 -0.93 -4.14
C HIS A 60 4.61 0.08 -4.82
N LEU A 61 4.53 0.08 -6.15
CA LEU A 61 3.70 1.01 -6.90
C LEU A 61 2.21 0.85 -6.60
N VAL A 62 1.74 -0.37 -6.37
CA VAL A 62 0.32 -0.68 -6.13
C VAL A 62 -0.09 -0.39 -4.69
N TYR A 63 0.72 -0.75 -3.70
CA TYR A 63 0.28 -0.81 -2.31
C TYR A 63 1.04 0.10 -1.34
N GLU A 64 2.15 0.70 -1.77
CA GLU A 64 3.01 1.47 -0.86
C GLU A 64 3.20 2.92 -1.34
N CYS A 65 3.46 3.12 -2.62
CA CYS A 65 3.90 4.41 -3.14
C CYS A 65 2.75 5.40 -3.31
N GLY A 66 2.63 6.33 -2.37
CA GLY A 66 1.53 7.29 -2.30
C GLY A 66 0.21 6.64 -1.86
N VAL A 67 0.27 5.46 -1.23
CA VAL A 67 -0.89 4.80 -0.64
C VAL A 67 -0.82 4.99 0.87
N GLU A 68 -1.84 5.59 1.44
CA GLU A 68 -1.91 5.78 2.89
C GLU A 68 -1.94 4.44 3.63
N ARG A 69 -1.20 4.40 4.74
CA ARG A 69 -1.11 3.22 5.59
C ARG A 69 -2.35 3.15 6.46
N LYS A 70 -3.36 2.43 5.98
CA LYS A 70 -4.68 2.33 6.61
C LYS A 70 -4.72 1.45 7.86
N PHE A 71 -3.76 0.55 8.04
CA PHE A 71 -3.78 -0.43 9.12
C PHE A 71 -2.89 0.03 10.27
N MET A 72 -3.48 0.34 11.43
CA MET A 72 -2.75 0.81 12.61
C MET A 72 -2.77 -0.25 13.71
N CYS A 73 -1.62 -0.45 14.36
CA CYS A 73 -1.57 -1.19 15.62
C CYS A 73 -2.22 -0.35 16.73
N ASN A 74 -3.19 -0.90 17.45
CA ASN A 74 -3.84 -0.22 18.57
C ASN A 74 -3.02 -0.19 19.87
N ILE A 75 -1.89 -0.91 19.93
CA ILE A 75 -1.00 -0.95 21.10
C ILE A 75 0.14 0.07 20.94
N CYS A 76 0.85 0.05 19.81
CA CYS A 76 2.01 0.92 19.57
C CYS A 76 1.79 1.98 18.48
N PHE A 77 0.58 2.09 17.92
CA PHE A 77 0.18 3.08 16.91
C PHE A 77 0.99 3.04 15.60
N ARG A 78 1.82 2.02 15.40
CA ARG A 78 2.56 1.81 14.16
C ARG A 78 1.59 1.54 13.01
N ARG A 79 1.77 2.26 11.90
CA ARG A 79 0.97 2.12 10.68
C ARG A 79 1.61 1.14 9.70
N PHE A 80 0.78 0.39 8.99
CA PHE A 80 1.13 -0.63 8.00
C PHE A 80 0.30 -0.42 6.74
N SER A 81 0.89 -0.73 5.59
CA SER A 81 0.22 -0.62 4.29
C SER A 81 -0.70 -1.81 3.99
N GLN A 82 -0.52 -2.95 4.65
CA GLN A 82 -1.29 -4.17 4.41
C GLN A 82 -1.64 -4.89 5.72
N LYS A 83 -2.81 -5.55 5.76
CA LYS A 83 -3.29 -6.33 6.93
C LYS A 83 -2.32 -7.47 7.30
N TYR A 84 -1.71 -8.13 6.32
CA TYR A 84 -0.72 -9.20 6.56
C TYR A 84 0.44 -8.74 7.46
N TYR A 85 0.97 -7.55 7.21
CA TYR A 85 2.07 -6.98 7.99
C TYR A 85 1.64 -6.55 9.39
N LEU A 86 0.41 -6.05 9.55
CA LEU A 86 -0.14 -5.77 10.88
C LEU A 86 -0.30 -7.07 11.67
N SER A 87 -0.88 -8.13 11.08
CA SER A 87 -1.09 -9.41 11.77
C SER A 87 0.23 -10.05 12.22
N THR A 88 1.24 -10.11 11.33
CA THR A 88 2.58 -10.57 11.70
C THR A 88 3.23 -9.69 12.77
N HIS A 89 3.05 -8.38 12.72
CA HIS A 89 3.54 -7.47 13.77
C HIS A 89 2.87 -7.75 15.12
N MET A 90 1.55 -7.95 15.17
CA MET A 90 0.85 -8.28 16.41
C MET A 90 1.35 -9.60 16.99
N GLY A 91 1.56 -10.63 16.16
CA GLY A 91 2.07 -11.92 16.61
C GLY A 91 3.53 -11.89 17.09
N THR A 92 4.39 -11.13 16.42
CA THR A 92 5.84 -11.13 16.71
C THR A 92 6.27 -10.11 17.76
N VAL A 93 5.64 -8.92 17.79
CA VAL A 93 6.01 -7.83 18.71
C VAL A 93 5.13 -7.83 19.95
N HIS A 94 3.82 -8.08 19.79
CA HIS A 94 2.86 -8.05 20.89
C HIS A 94 2.43 -9.44 21.37
N ARG A 95 2.87 -10.51 20.68
CA ARG A 95 2.47 -11.91 20.94
C ARG A 95 0.94 -12.09 20.94
N MET A 96 0.26 -11.34 20.08
CA MET A 96 -1.18 -11.36 19.90
C MET A 96 -1.51 -11.76 18.46
N PRO A 97 -2.07 -12.96 18.23
CA PRO A 97 -2.57 -13.33 16.91
C PRO A 97 -3.82 -12.51 16.56
N MET A 98 -3.85 -11.93 15.36
CA MET A 98 -5.04 -11.30 14.79
C MET A 98 -5.75 -12.33 13.92
N ASN A 99 -6.98 -12.69 14.29
CA ASN A 99 -7.85 -13.61 13.53
C ASN A 99 -8.54 -12.91 12.35
#